data_AF-A0A519LIS0-F1
#
_entry.id   AF-A0A519LIS0-F1
#
_cell.length_a   1.000
_cell.length_b   1.000
_cell.length_c   1.000
_cell.angle_alpha   90.00
_cell.angle_beta   90.00
_cell.angle_gamma   90.00
#
_symmetry.space_group_name_H-M   'P 1'
#
loop_
_entity.id
_entity.type
_entity.pdbx_description
1 polymer ?
#
loop_
_entity_poly.entity_id
_entity_poly.type
_entity_poly.pdbx_seq_one_letter_code
_entity_poly.pdbx_strand_id
1 'polypeptide(L)'
;MAQDSFDELLLLYMRRIRASASGVATEIGLSREAVNNWRNGLSAPNPRSRDKVVACTRYLRLTETEANRLLSAAGFEPEFPLQAESAGAAQPFAAFQDRLFAQLAQAVPYAISLLLSPAHWGQPPFRQELLQRAKAQYGDGAVLHIQPPYSVSTVPAEY
;
A
#
# COMPACT_ATOMS: atom_id res chain seq x y z
N MET A 1 -21.92 2.47 9.69
CA MET A 1 -21.14 1.51 8.88
C MET A 1 -20.60 0.48 9.85
N ALA A 2 -20.86 -0.81 9.63
CA ALA A 2 -20.38 -1.84 10.53
C ALA A 2 -18.83 -1.78 10.56
N GLN A 3 -18.26 -1.54 11.74
CA GLN A 3 -16.82 -1.55 11.93
C GLN A 3 -16.36 -2.99 11.75
N ASP A 4 -15.66 -3.30 10.67
CA ASP A 4 -15.16 -4.67 10.47
C ASP A 4 -14.27 -5.06 11.64
N SER A 5 -14.48 -6.26 12.19
CA SER A 5 -13.71 -6.72 13.32
C SER A 5 -12.32 -7.19 12.88
N PHE A 6 -11.30 -6.96 13.72
CA PHE A 6 -9.90 -7.28 13.41
C PHE A 6 -9.70 -8.77 13.10
N ASP A 7 -10.35 -9.65 13.85
CA ASP A 7 -10.30 -11.10 13.68
C ASP A 7 -10.89 -11.55 12.34
N GLU A 8 -12.02 -10.96 11.94
CA GLU A 8 -12.67 -11.23 10.65
C GLU A 8 -11.78 -10.81 9.47
N LEU A 9 -11.21 -9.60 9.53
CA LEU A 9 -10.28 -9.10 8.50
C LEU A 9 -9.01 -9.95 8.42
N LEU A 10 -8.40 -10.26 9.57
CA LEU A 10 -7.19 -11.09 9.63
C LEU A 10 -7.45 -12.46 9.00
N LEU A 11 -8.57 -13.10 9.35
CA LEU A 11 -8.95 -14.40 8.85
C LEU A 11 -9.25 -14.38 7.34
N LEU A 12 -9.90 -13.32 6.85
CA LEU A 12 -10.15 -13.09 5.42
C LEU A 12 -8.84 -12.97 4.64
N TYR A 13 -7.90 -12.13 5.11
CA TYR A 13 -6.64 -11.90 4.42
C TYR A 13 -5.69 -13.10 4.48
N MET A 14 -5.65 -13.83 5.61
CA MET A 14 -4.89 -15.07 5.71
C MET A 14 -5.41 -16.13 4.71
N ARG A 15 -6.73 -16.26 4.56
CA ARG A 15 -7.33 -17.19 3.60
C ARG A 15 -6.96 -16.87 2.15
N ARG A 16 -6.86 -15.58 1.79
CA ARG A 16 -6.55 -15.12 0.42
C ARG A 16 -5.25 -15.72 -0.13
N ILE A 17 -4.21 -15.77 0.70
CA ILE A 17 -2.90 -16.30 0.31
C ILE A 17 -2.60 -17.69 0.89
N ARG A 18 -3.61 -18.34 1.50
CA ARG A 18 -3.48 -19.61 2.23
C ARG A 18 -2.38 -19.57 3.30
N ALA A 19 -2.23 -18.43 3.97
CA ALA A 19 -1.28 -18.28 5.07
C ALA A 19 -1.69 -19.14 6.27
N SER A 20 -0.71 -19.81 6.88
CA SER A 20 -0.91 -20.54 8.12
C SER A 20 -0.64 -19.64 9.33
N ALA A 21 -1.29 -19.93 10.47
CA ALA A 21 -1.01 -19.22 11.72
C ALA A 21 0.46 -19.34 12.14
N SER A 22 1.09 -20.49 11.88
CA SER A 22 2.51 -20.69 12.14
C SER A 22 3.39 -19.81 11.24
N GLY A 23 3.05 -19.69 9.96
CA GLY A 23 3.79 -18.83 9.02
C GLY A 23 3.73 -17.36 9.43
N VAL A 24 2.51 -16.87 9.72
CA VAL A 24 2.32 -15.50 10.22
C VAL A 24 3.09 -15.28 11.53
N ALA A 25 3.03 -16.24 12.47
CA ALA A 25 3.70 -16.16 13.77
C ALA A 25 5.23 -16.04 13.64
N THR A 26 5.84 -16.84 12.77
CA THR A 26 7.29 -16.79 12.48
C THR A 26 7.71 -15.42 11.95
N GLU A 27 6.92 -14.85 11.04
CA GLU A 27 7.26 -13.61 10.34
C GLU A 27 7.14 -12.37 11.24
N ILE A 28 6.14 -12.35 12.12
CA ILE A 28 5.89 -11.20 13.01
C ILE A 28 6.52 -11.35 14.40
N GLY A 29 7.22 -12.47 14.66
CA GLY A 29 7.84 -12.76 15.95
C GLY A 29 6.82 -12.91 17.09
N LEU A 30 5.76 -13.69 16.87
CA LEU A 30 4.77 -14.08 17.88
C LEU A 30 4.66 -15.60 18.01
N SER A 31 4.00 -16.07 19.07
CA SER A 31 3.64 -17.49 19.17
C SER A 31 2.46 -17.82 18.24
N ARG A 32 2.41 -19.07 17.79
CA ARG A 32 1.29 -19.60 17.01
C ARG A 32 -0.04 -19.45 17.77
N GLU A 33 -0.03 -19.69 19.09
CA GLU A 33 -1.19 -19.51 19.95
C GLU A 33 -1.69 -18.06 19.94
N ALA A 34 -0.78 -17.07 20.00
CA ALA A 34 -1.17 -15.65 19.96
C ALA A 34 -1.88 -15.30 18.64
N VAL A 35 -1.33 -15.75 17.51
CA VAL A 35 -1.97 -15.54 16.19
C VAL A 35 -3.32 -16.26 16.10
N ASN A 36 -3.43 -17.47 16.67
CA ASN A 36 -4.71 -18.18 16.77
C ASN A 36 -5.74 -17.44 17.63
N ASN A 37 -5.32 -16.87 18.75
CA ASN A 37 -6.21 -16.10 19.61
C ASN A 37 -6.68 -14.81 18.91
N TRP A 38 -5.81 -14.17 18.13
CA TRP A 38 -6.16 -13.01 17.30
C TRP A 38 -7.24 -13.34 16.25
N ARG A 39 -7.03 -14.37 15.42
CA ARG A 39 -7.99 -14.75 14.36
C ARG A 39 -9.32 -15.33 14.87
N ASN A 40 -9.37 -15.72 16.13
CA ASN A 40 -10.58 -16.27 16.77
C ASN A 40 -11.28 -15.23 17.66
N GLY A 41 -10.81 -13.99 17.69
CA GLY A 41 -11.38 -12.92 18.51
C GLY A 41 -11.16 -13.07 20.03
N LEU A 42 -10.30 -14.00 20.46
CA LEU A 42 -10.03 -14.26 21.89
C LEU A 42 -9.10 -13.23 22.53
N SER A 43 -8.32 -12.51 21.72
CA SER A 43 -7.44 -11.43 22.19
C SER A 43 -7.21 -10.39 21.10
N ALA A 44 -7.05 -9.14 21.50
CA ALA A 44 -6.71 -8.03 20.61
C ALA A 44 -5.20 -7.75 20.60
N PRO A 45 -4.66 -7.15 19.53
CA PRO A 45 -3.30 -6.62 19.52
C PRO A 45 -3.10 -5.58 20.63
N ASN A 46 -1.97 -5.66 21.34
CA ASN A 46 -1.61 -4.68 22.36
C ASN A 46 -0.92 -3.45 21.73
N PRO A 47 -0.88 -2.29 22.40
CA PRO A 47 -0.22 -1.08 21.88
C PRO A 47 1.23 -1.31 21.42
N ARG A 48 1.97 -2.20 22.10
CA ARG A 48 3.37 -2.55 21.79
C ARG A 48 3.52 -3.50 20.58
N SER A 49 2.43 -4.08 20.10
CA SER A 49 2.43 -5.01 18.96
C SER A 49 2.14 -4.33 17.65
N ARG A 50 2.05 -2.99 17.60
CA ARG A 50 1.84 -2.24 16.37
C ARG A 50 2.80 -2.66 15.26
N ASP A 51 4.11 -2.69 15.54
CA ASP A 51 5.12 -3.11 14.55
C ASP A 51 4.91 -4.55 14.08
N LYS A 52 4.37 -5.42 14.93
CA LYS A 52 4.05 -6.81 14.58
C LYS A 52 2.83 -6.89 13.66
N VAL A 53 1.83 -6.04 13.89
CA VAL A 53 0.67 -5.93 13.00
C VAL A 53 1.08 -5.33 11.66
N VAL A 54 1.99 -4.35 11.64
CA VAL A 54 2.60 -3.83 10.40
C VAL A 54 3.41 -4.89 9.66
N ALA A 55 4.20 -5.71 10.35
CA ALA A 55 4.87 -6.85 9.73
C ALA A 55 3.86 -7.86 9.15
N CYS A 56 2.73 -8.06 9.82
CA CYS A 56 1.63 -8.90 9.36
C CYS A 56 1.03 -8.39 8.04
N THR A 57 0.74 -7.08 7.92
CA THR A 57 0.20 -6.49 6.68
C THR A 57 1.12 -6.73 5.49
N ARG A 58 2.44 -6.61 5.70
CA ARG A 58 3.47 -6.87 4.70
C ARG A 58 3.53 -8.34 4.29
N TYR A 59 3.53 -9.25 5.26
CA TYR A 59 3.54 -10.70 4.99
C TYR A 59 2.29 -11.14 4.22
N LEU A 60 1.13 -10.60 4.57
CA LEU A 60 -0.15 -10.89 3.91
C LEU A 60 -0.29 -10.22 2.53
N ARG A 61 0.70 -9.41 2.12
CA ARG A 61 0.73 -8.67 0.85
C ARG A 61 -0.53 -7.80 0.68
N LEU A 62 -0.94 -7.13 1.76
CA LEU A 62 -2.10 -6.26 1.74
C LEU A 62 -1.84 -5.04 0.87
N THR A 63 -2.88 -4.54 0.22
CA THR A 63 -2.84 -3.19 -0.35
C THR A 63 -2.79 -2.17 0.78
N GLU A 64 -2.37 -0.95 0.46
CA GLU A 64 -2.28 0.16 1.43
C GLU A 64 -3.64 0.44 2.12
N THR A 65 -4.74 0.34 1.37
CA THR A 65 -6.12 0.48 1.90
C THR A 65 -6.48 -0.67 2.84
N GLU A 66 -6.12 -1.91 2.47
CA GLU A 66 -6.35 -3.10 3.30
C GLU A 66 -5.51 -3.06 4.59
N ALA A 67 -4.26 -2.60 4.49
CA ALA A 67 -3.35 -2.43 5.63
C ALA A 67 -3.91 -1.42 6.64
N ASN A 68 -4.37 -0.25 6.16
CA ASN A 68 -5.04 0.73 7.01
C ASN A 68 -6.33 0.18 7.63
N ARG A 69 -7.14 -0.55 6.85
CA ARG A 69 -8.38 -1.17 7.36
C ARG A 69 -8.08 -2.14 8.50
N LEU A 70 -7.06 -2.99 8.35
CA LEU A 70 -6.64 -3.93 9.40
C LEU A 70 -6.06 -3.21 10.63
N LEU A 71 -5.24 -2.17 10.45
CA LEU A 71 -4.66 -1.39 11.54
C LEU A 71 -5.73 -0.62 12.33
N SER A 72 -6.67 0.02 11.63
CA SER A 72 -7.80 0.72 12.24
C SER A 72 -8.71 -0.23 13.01
N ALA A 73 -8.97 -1.44 12.48
CA ALA A 73 -9.74 -2.47 13.18
C ALA A 73 -9.04 -2.98 14.45
N ALA A 74 -7.71 -2.96 14.47
CA ALA A 74 -6.89 -3.25 15.66
C ALA A 74 -6.77 -2.06 16.64
N GLY A 75 -7.35 -0.90 16.33
CA GLY A 75 -7.27 0.31 17.15
C GLY A 75 -5.95 1.08 17.00
N PHE A 76 -5.19 0.86 15.93
CA PHE A 76 -3.96 1.58 15.63
C PHE A 76 -4.18 2.72 14.63
N GLU A 77 -3.31 3.73 14.73
CA GLU A 77 -3.13 4.77 13.71
C GLU A 77 -2.77 4.16 12.34
N PRO A 78 -3.40 4.63 11.24
CA PRO A 78 -3.14 4.13 9.89
C PRO A 78 -1.67 4.29 9.52
N GLU A 79 -1.11 3.30 8.82
CA GLU A 79 0.27 3.37 8.31
C GLU A 79 0.35 4.28 7.08
N PHE A 80 -0.74 4.40 6.32
CA PHE A 80 -0.86 5.21 5.11
C PHE A 80 -1.98 6.25 5.28
N PRO A 81 -1.83 7.27 6.15
CA PRO A 81 -2.92 8.19 6.52
C PRO A 81 -3.61 8.84 5.31
N LEU A 82 -2.84 9.11 4.26
CA LEU A 82 -3.32 9.76 3.04
C LEU A 82 -4.27 8.88 2.21
N GLN A 83 -4.21 7.55 2.36
CA GLN A 83 -5.18 6.61 1.76
C GLN A 83 -6.51 6.55 2.54
N ALA A 84 -6.51 6.91 3.83
CA ALA A 84 -7.74 7.03 4.61
C ALA A 84 -8.50 8.32 4.25
N GLU A 85 -7.79 9.35 3.81
CA GLU A 85 -8.35 10.67 3.45
C GLU A 85 -8.87 10.76 2.00
N SER A 86 -8.60 9.75 1.16
CA SER A 86 -9.08 9.66 -0.22
C SER A 86 -10.61 9.62 -0.35
N ALA A 87 -11.35 9.52 0.75
CA ALA A 87 -12.82 9.58 0.77
C ALA A 87 -13.41 11.00 0.77
N GLY A 88 -12.63 12.10 0.91
CA GLY A 88 -13.24 13.43 0.86
C GLY A 88 -12.41 14.69 1.09
N ALA A 89 -11.09 14.64 1.27
CA ALA A 89 -10.30 15.86 1.50
C ALA A 89 -9.60 16.35 0.22
N ALA A 90 -9.62 17.67 -0.01
CA ALA A 90 -8.99 18.34 -1.13
C ALA A 90 -7.56 17.84 -1.37
N GLN A 91 -7.25 17.39 -2.60
CA GLN A 91 -6.01 16.69 -2.90
C GLN A 91 -4.78 17.54 -2.54
N PRO A 92 -3.99 17.17 -1.52
CA PRO A 92 -2.93 18.02 -0.97
C PRO A 92 -1.76 18.30 -1.93
N PHE A 93 -1.84 17.84 -3.18
CA PHE A 93 -0.82 18.00 -4.21
C PHE A 93 -1.38 18.37 -5.59
N ALA A 94 -2.65 18.82 -5.70
CA ALA A 94 -3.24 19.23 -6.99
C ALA A 94 -2.37 20.26 -7.72
N ALA A 95 -1.89 21.28 -7.01
CA ALA A 95 -1.00 22.31 -7.56
C ALA A 95 0.38 21.78 -8.01
N PHE A 96 0.86 20.66 -7.46
CA PHE A 96 2.06 19.99 -7.97
C PHE A 96 1.75 19.23 -9.25
N GLN A 97 0.65 18.46 -9.26
CA GLN A 97 0.23 17.70 -10.43
C GLN A 97 -0.01 18.62 -11.63
N ASP A 98 -0.73 19.72 -11.44
CA ASP A 98 -1.01 20.67 -12.52
C ASP A 98 0.28 21.29 -13.10
N ARG A 99 1.25 21.63 -12.24
CA ARG A 99 2.57 22.12 -12.69
C ARG A 99 3.34 21.05 -13.46
N LEU A 100 3.35 19.81 -13.00
CA LEU A 100 4.02 18.70 -13.66
C LEU A 100 3.45 18.47 -15.07
N PHE A 101 2.13 18.37 -15.20
CA PHE A 101 1.50 18.14 -16.51
C PHE A 101 1.64 19.34 -17.45
N ALA A 102 1.65 20.57 -16.92
CA ALA A 102 1.96 21.76 -17.72
C ALA A 102 3.40 21.72 -18.27
N GLN A 103 4.38 21.29 -17.46
CA GLN A 103 5.77 21.13 -17.89
C GLN A 103 5.90 20.00 -18.94
N LEU A 104 5.25 18.87 -18.73
CA LEU A 104 5.25 17.76 -19.68
C LEU A 104 4.63 18.15 -21.03
N ALA A 105 3.54 18.94 -21.02
CA ALA A 105 2.93 19.45 -22.25
C ALA A 105 3.85 20.41 -23.03
N GLN A 106 4.77 21.07 -22.35
CA GLN A 106 5.76 21.98 -22.96
C GLN A 106 7.03 21.25 -23.42
N ALA A 107 7.23 19.99 -23.04
CA ALA A 107 8.39 19.17 -23.40
C ALA A 107 8.29 18.65 -24.85
N VAL A 108 8.17 19.56 -25.82
CA VAL A 108 8.29 19.26 -27.25
C VAL A 108 9.79 19.17 -27.60
N PRO A 109 10.25 18.21 -28.43
CA PRO A 109 9.51 17.31 -29.31
C PRO A 109 9.41 15.86 -28.83
N TYR A 110 9.47 15.60 -27.52
CA TYR A 110 9.55 14.22 -27.02
C TYR A 110 8.21 13.49 -27.18
N ALA A 111 8.18 12.49 -28.07
CA ALA A 111 6.99 11.68 -28.32
C ALA A 111 6.60 10.75 -27.15
N ILE A 112 7.55 10.46 -26.25
CA ILE A 112 7.35 9.58 -25.10
C ILE A 112 8.03 10.23 -23.89
N SER A 113 7.29 10.35 -22.78
CA SER A 113 7.79 10.85 -21.50
C SER A 113 7.73 9.76 -20.45
N LEU A 114 8.83 9.56 -19.70
CA LEU A 114 8.91 8.61 -18.60
C LEU A 114 9.03 9.36 -17.27
N LEU A 115 8.04 9.18 -16.39
CA LEU A 115 8.08 9.73 -15.04
C LEU A 115 8.66 8.69 -14.07
N LEU A 116 9.83 8.98 -13.50
CA LEU A 116 10.45 8.18 -12.46
C LEU A 116 10.20 8.84 -11.10
N SER A 117 9.49 8.17 -10.19
CA SER A 117 9.33 8.63 -8.81
C SER A 117 10.20 7.77 -7.87
N PRO A 118 11.05 8.38 -7.02
CA PRO A 118 11.77 7.66 -5.96
C PRO A 118 10.83 7.19 -4.83
N ALA A 119 9.59 7.70 -4.82
CA ALA A 119 8.59 7.39 -3.81
C ALA A 119 8.18 5.90 -3.83
N HIS A 120 8.13 5.31 -2.64
CA HIS A 120 7.34 4.11 -2.42
C HIS A 120 5.91 4.34 -2.86
N TRP A 121 5.22 3.25 -3.16
CA TRP A 121 4.01 3.31 -3.95
C TRP A 121 2.84 4.12 -3.32
N GLY A 122 2.95 4.48 -2.04
CA GLY A 122 2.02 5.33 -1.27
C GLY A 122 2.59 6.65 -0.75
N GLN A 123 3.76 7.11 -1.21
CA GLN A 123 4.28 8.45 -0.89
C GLN A 123 4.01 9.44 -2.03
N PRO A 124 3.90 10.75 -1.73
CA PRO A 124 3.73 11.76 -2.77
C PRO A 124 4.85 11.70 -3.81
N PRO A 125 4.54 11.94 -5.10
CA PRO A 125 3.20 12.22 -5.63
C PRO A 125 2.38 10.94 -5.82
N PHE A 126 1.17 10.91 -5.28
CA PHE A 126 0.33 9.72 -5.27
C PHE A 126 0.10 9.16 -6.68
N ARG A 127 0.42 7.89 -6.85
CA ARG A 127 0.44 7.25 -8.17
C ARG A 127 -0.95 7.16 -8.79
N GLN A 128 -1.98 6.76 -8.03
CA GLN A 128 -3.29 6.50 -8.63
C GLN A 128 -3.88 7.79 -9.20
N GLU A 129 -3.69 8.89 -8.49
CA GLU A 129 -4.13 10.24 -8.83
C GLU A 129 -3.37 10.75 -10.05
N LEU A 130 -2.04 10.59 -10.08
CA LEU A 130 -1.24 10.89 -11.27
C LEU A 130 -1.67 10.06 -12.49
N LEU A 131 -1.92 8.77 -12.31
CA LEU A 131 -2.37 7.89 -13.40
C LEU A 131 -3.77 8.29 -13.87
N GLN A 132 -4.71 8.58 -12.97
CA GLN A 132 -6.05 9.05 -13.33
C GLN A 132 -6.00 10.38 -14.08
N ARG A 133 -5.19 11.33 -13.61
CA ARG A 133 -4.99 12.63 -14.26
C ARG A 133 -4.36 12.47 -15.65
N ALA A 134 -3.33 11.65 -15.77
CA ALA A 134 -2.68 11.35 -17.05
C ALA A 134 -3.65 10.69 -18.03
N LYS A 135 -4.44 9.70 -17.58
CA LYS A 135 -5.45 9.03 -18.41
C LYS A 135 -6.54 9.99 -18.88
N ALA A 136 -6.96 10.91 -18.03
CA ALA A 136 -7.92 11.95 -18.39
C ALA A 136 -7.36 12.94 -19.44
N GLN A 137 -6.04 13.22 -19.42
CA GLN A 137 -5.41 14.19 -20.33
C GLN A 137 -4.95 13.59 -21.65
N TYR A 138 -4.37 12.38 -21.64
CA TYR A 138 -3.75 11.74 -22.82
C TYR A 138 -4.55 10.55 -23.36
N GLY A 139 -5.55 10.06 -22.61
CA GLY A 139 -6.35 8.89 -22.96
C GLY A 139 -5.79 7.59 -22.38
N ASP A 140 -6.67 6.63 -22.09
CA ASP A 140 -6.30 5.35 -21.45
C ASP A 140 -5.27 4.53 -22.25
N GLY A 141 -5.31 4.58 -23.59
CA GLY A 141 -4.38 3.85 -24.45
C GLY A 141 -2.98 4.48 -24.57
N ALA A 142 -2.82 5.73 -24.13
CA ALA A 142 -1.55 6.46 -24.21
C ALA A 142 -0.76 6.43 -22.88
N VAL A 143 -1.36 5.92 -21.80
CA VAL A 143 -0.76 5.90 -20.46
C VAL A 143 -0.42 4.48 -20.07
N LEU A 144 0.87 4.17 -20.07
CA LEU A 144 1.40 2.88 -19.63
C LEU A 144 1.95 3.00 -18.21
N HIS A 145 1.45 2.15 -17.32
CA HIS A 145 1.99 2.01 -15.98
C HIS A 145 2.90 0.79 -15.92
N ILE A 146 4.21 1.04 -15.80
CA ILE A 146 5.23 -0.01 -15.73
C ILE A 146 5.59 -0.19 -14.26
N GLN A 147 5.29 -1.36 -13.71
CA GLN A 147 5.87 -1.81 -12.45
C GLN A 147 7.09 -2.67 -12.79
N PRO A 148 8.31 -2.13 -12.77
CA PRO A 148 9.48 -2.97 -12.93
C PRO A 148 9.45 -4.04 -11.82
N PRO A 149 9.70 -5.31 -12.14
CA PRO A 149 9.82 -6.33 -11.12
C PRO A 149 10.90 -5.93 -10.12
N TYR A 150 10.66 -6.23 -8.84
CA TYR A 150 11.65 -6.01 -7.79
C TYR A 150 12.92 -6.80 -8.14
N SER A 151 14.01 -6.10 -8.48
CA SER A 151 15.29 -6.72 -8.78
C SER A 151 16.05 -6.91 -7.46
N VAL A 152 16.24 -8.17 -7.07
CA VAL A 152 17.13 -8.58 -5.95
C VAL A 152 18.59 -8.69 -6.38
N SER A 153 18.94 -8.35 -7.63
CA SER A 153 20.32 -8.47 -8.11
C SER A 153 21.20 -7.39 -7.49
N THR A 154 21.78 -7.73 -6.34
CA THR A 154 22.97 -7.10 -5.75
C THR A 154 24.26 -7.70 -6.29
N VAL A 155 24.22 -8.47 -7.38
CA VAL A 155 25.43 -8.99 -8.02
C VAL A 155 26.10 -7.81 -8.74
N PRO A 156 27.27 -7.34 -8.30
CA PRO A 156 28.06 -6.44 -9.11
C PRO A 156 28.40 -7.21 -10.38
N ALA A 157 28.03 -6.69 -11.55
CA ALA A 157 28.57 -7.22 -12.79
C ALA A 157 30.08 -6.99 -12.73
N GLU A 158 30.83 -8.06 -12.46
CA GLU A 158 32.27 -8.08 -12.65
C GLU A 158 32.51 -7.77 -14.14
N TYR A 159 33.10 -6.61 -14.39
CA TYR A 159 33.61 -6.18 -15.68
C TYR A 159 35.13 -6.20 -15.62
#